data_AF-A0A2A5INM2-F1
#
_entry.id   AF-A0A2A5INM2-F1
#
_cell.length_a   1.000
_cell.length_b   1.000
_cell.length_c   1.000
_cell.angle_alpha   90.00
_cell.angle_beta   90.00
_cell.angle_gamma   90.00
#
_symmetry.space_group_name_H-M   'P 1'
#
loop_
_entity.id
_entity.type
_entity.pdbx_description
1 polymer ?
#
loop_
_entity_poly.entity_id
_entity_poly.type
_entity_poly.pdbx_seq_one_letter_code
_entity_poly.pdbx_strand_id
1 'polypeptide(L)'
;MKLKKSDWMLIREATEKGLLVSMTNLVERKRTELNEQLSDYFRKQMPGYTGSFDEDQAEYILDSVNNFIAEKNLDIYQLDFPLSSGTDNHLIPITDNLDLKVTVADEYYGDGDYSKYVMADFFIINEKANEEDVDELIKFIKKRFN
;
A
#
# COMPACT_ATOMS: atom_id res chain seq x y z
N MET A 1 18.67 -21.19 4.63
CA MET A 1 17.89 -19.96 4.94
C MET A 1 17.60 -19.28 3.61
N LYS A 2 16.34 -19.12 3.22
CA LYS A 2 15.97 -18.37 2.00
C LYS A 2 16.10 -16.88 2.34
N LEU A 3 16.90 -16.13 1.60
CA LEU A 3 16.96 -14.67 1.76
C LEU A 3 15.61 -14.08 1.33
N LYS A 4 14.88 -13.47 2.27
CA LYS A 4 13.67 -12.68 1.97
C LYS A 4 14.13 -11.39 1.30
N LYS A 5 13.60 -11.07 0.12
CA LYS A 5 13.86 -9.78 -0.52
C LYS A 5 13.25 -8.67 0.34
N SER A 6 13.85 -7.48 0.34
CA SER A 6 13.22 -6.32 0.96
C SER A 6 11.99 -5.88 0.17
N ASP A 7 11.03 -5.27 0.85
CA ASP A 7 9.79 -4.75 0.24
C ASP A 7 10.10 -3.76 -0.88
N TRP A 8 11.10 -2.89 -0.68
CA TRP A 8 11.59 -1.98 -1.72
C TRP A 8 12.01 -2.68 -3.01
N MET A 9 12.72 -3.82 -2.91
CA MET A 9 13.14 -4.58 -4.09
C MET A 9 11.92 -5.21 -4.79
N LEU A 10 10.95 -5.71 -4.02
CA LEU A 10 9.72 -6.30 -4.56
C LEU A 10 8.87 -5.25 -5.28
N ILE A 11 8.70 -4.07 -4.68
CA ILE A 11 8.00 -2.93 -5.28
C ILE A 11 8.67 -2.55 -6.60
N ARG A 12 10.00 -2.39 -6.61
CA ARG A 12 10.74 -2.05 -7.82
C ARG A 12 10.56 -3.07 -8.94
N GLU A 13 10.67 -4.36 -8.63
CA GLU A 13 10.46 -5.43 -9.61
C GLU A 13 9.02 -5.41 -10.16
N ALA A 14 8.02 -5.18 -9.31
CA ALA A 14 6.63 -5.04 -9.72
C ALA A 14 6.43 -3.83 -10.65
N THR A 15 6.99 -2.67 -10.31
CA THR A 15 6.97 -1.47 -11.16
C THR A 15 7.62 -1.76 -12.52
N GLU A 16 8.79 -2.39 -12.55
CA GLU A 16 9.51 -2.68 -13.79
C GLU A 16 8.75 -3.66 -14.71
N LYS A 17 7.93 -4.55 -14.13
CA LYS A 17 7.06 -5.51 -14.82
C LYS A 17 5.66 -4.97 -15.11
N GLY A 18 5.32 -3.78 -14.61
CA GLY A 18 3.98 -3.19 -14.76
C GLY A 18 2.90 -3.84 -13.90
N LEU A 19 3.28 -4.42 -12.76
CA LEU A 19 2.42 -5.10 -11.79
C LEU A 19 2.16 -4.29 -10.50
N LEU A 20 2.62 -3.03 -10.44
CA LEU A 20 2.25 -2.08 -9.40
C LEU A 20 0.99 -1.33 -9.84
N VAL A 21 -0.15 -1.67 -9.24
CA VAL A 21 -1.49 -1.22 -9.65
C VAL A 21 -1.88 0.00 -8.85
N SER A 22 -2.30 1.07 -9.54
CA SER A 22 -2.79 2.28 -8.89
C SER A 22 -4.23 2.12 -8.42
N MET A 23 -4.50 2.64 -7.22
CA MET A 23 -5.83 2.76 -6.64
C MET A 23 -6.43 4.16 -6.89
N THR A 24 -5.64 5.08 -7.45
CA THR A 24 -6.01 6.48 -7.70
C THR A 24 -5.84 6.82 -9.19
N ASN A 25 -5.98 8.10 -9.55
CA ASN A 25 -5.73 8.55 -10.92
C ASN A 25 -4.23 8.69 -11.25
N LEU A 26 -3.34 8.55 -10.25
CA LEU A 26 -1.90 8.59 -10.44
C LEU A 26 -1.39 7.22 -10.86
N VAL A 27 -1.05 7.05 -12.12
CA VAL A 27 -0.69 5.74 -12.70
C VAL A 27 0.79 5.65 -13.05
N GLU A 28 1.35 4.45 -12.88
CA GLU A 28 2.71 4.15 -13.28
C GLU A 28 2.88 4.12 -14.81
N ARG A 29 4.09 4.41 -15.28
CA ARG A 29 4.39 4.44 -16.73
C ARG A 29 4.28 3.07 -17.38
N LYS A 30 4.70 2.02 -16.67
CA LYS A 30 4.63 0.63 -17.14
C LYS A 30 3.42 -0.03 -16.52
N ARG A 31 2.55 -0.59 -17.36
CA ARG A 31 1.35 -1.32 -16.94
C ARG A 31 1.08 -2.48 -17.88
N THR A 32 0.62 -3.57 -17.32
CA THR A 32 0.05 -4.70 -18.09
C THR A 32 -1.46 -4.48 -18.28
N GLU A 33 -2.09 -5.23 -19.18
CA GLU A 33 -3.55 -5.19 -19.32
C GLU A 33 -4.27 -5.56 -18.02
N LEU A 34 -3.73 -6.55 -17.28
CA LEU A 34 -4.25 -6.95 -15.97
C LEU A 34 -4.18 -5.80 -14.95
N ASN A 35 -3.07 -5.06 -14.93
CA ASN A 35 -2.92 -3.88 -14.06
C ASN A 35 -4.01 -2.84 -14.36
N GLU A 36 -4.21 -2.51 -15.64
CA GLU A 36 -5.21 -1.55 -16.07
C GLU A 36 -6.62 -1.98 -15.69
N GLN A 37 -6.94 -3.26 -15.92
CA GLN A 37 -8.23 -3.83 -15.54
C GLN A 37 -8.49 -3.72 -14.03
N LEU A 38 -7.54 -4.16 -13.20
CA LEU A 38 -7.73 -4.19 -11.75
C LEU A 38 -7.72 -2.78 -11.13
N SER A 39 -6.93 -1.86 -11.69
CA SER A 39 -6.97 -0.43 -11.32
C SER A 39 -8.34 0.19 -11.65
N ASP A 40 -8.86 -0.06 -12.84
CA ASP A 40 -10.17 0.43 -13.26
C ASP A 40 -11.30 -0.17 -12.43
N TYR A 41 -11.21 -1.47 -12.12
CA TYR A 41 -12.16 -2.15 -11.26
C TYR A 41 -12.19 -1.51 -9.87
N PHE A 42 -11.03 -1.37 -9.21
CA PHE A 42 -10.92 -0.75 -7.89
C PHE A 42 -11.55 0.65 -7.87
N ARG A 43 -11.17 1.50 -8.83
CA ARG A 43 -11.64 2.91 -8.89
C ARG A 43 -13.13 3.04 -9.13
N LYS A 44 -13.76 2.10 -9.84
CA LYS A 44 -15.22 2.05 -10.01
C LYS A 44 -15.93 1.70 -8.70
N GLN A 45 -15.35 0.82 -7.89
CA GLN A 45 -15.94 0.38 -6.62
C GLN A 45 -15.67 1.35 -5.46
N MET A 46 -14.56 2.10 -5.53
CA MET A 46 -14.12 3.07 -4.53
C MET A 46 -13.94 4.47 -5.15
N PRO A 47 -15.01 5.09 -5.70
CA PRO A 47 -14.91 6.39 -6.34
C PRO A 47 -14.48 7.46 -5.32
N GLY A 48 -13.46 8.24 -5.69
CA GLY A 48 -12.95 9.33 -4.83
C GLY A 48 -11.98 8.89 -3.74
N TYR A 49 -11.55 7.62 -3.72
CA TYR A 49 -10.50 7.17 -2.82
C TYR A 49 -9.18 7.91 -3.10
N THR A 50 -8.64 8.58 -2.08
CA THR A 50 -7.39 9.34 -2.18
C THR A 50 -6.16 8.50 -1.87
N GLY A 51 -6.31 7.48 -0.99
CA GLY A 51 -5.20 6.66 -0.52
C GLY A 51 -4.12 7.43 0.23
N SER A 52 -4.40 8.67 0.66
CA SER A 52 -3.47 9.54 1.39
C SER A 52 -4.13 10.00 2.67
N PHE A 53 -3.42 9.83 3.78
CA PHE A 53 -3.85 10.12 5.13
C PHE A 53 -2.82 11.04 5.78
N ASP A 54 -3.23 12.24 6.15
CA ASP A 54 -2.37 13.25 6.76
C ASP A 54 -2.00 12.91 8.21
N GLU A 55 -1.26 13.78 8.88
CA GLU A 55 -0.79 13.58 10.25
C GLU A 55 -1.92 13.23 11.23
N ASP A 56 -3.09 13.88 11.10
CA ASP A 56 -4.24 13.67 11.98
C ASP A 56 -4.85 12.26 11.83
N GLN A 57 -4.71 11.67 10.64
CA GLN A 57 -5.28 10.36 10.30
C GLN A 57 -4.24 9.24 10.35
N ALA A 58 -2.96 9.56 10.11
CA ALA A 58 -1.93 8.59 9.83
C ALA A 58 -1.67 7.63 11.00
N GLU A 59 -1.72 8.10 12.24
CA GLU A 59 -1.58 7.25 13.44
C GLU A 59 -2.70 6.20 13.53
N TYR A 60 -3.96 6.61 13.32
CA TYR A 60 -5.09 5.68 13.31
C TYR A 60 -4.99 4.64 12.20
N ILE A 61 -4.54 5.05 11.01
CA ILE A 61 -4.34 4.15 9.88
C ILE A 61 -3.23 3.14 10.18
N LEU A 62 -2.10 3.57 10.74
CA LEU A 62 -1.01 2.69 11.15
C LEU A 62 -1.47 1.68 12.20
N ASP A 63 -2.15 2.13 13.24
CA ASP A 63 -2.72 1.24 14.27
C ASP A 63 -3.68 0.23 13.65
N SER A 64 -4.52 0.66 12.70
CA SER A 64 -5.47 -0.20 12.02
C SER A 64 -4.80 -1.28 11.15
N VAL A 65 -3.69 -0.93 10.47
CA VAL A 65 -2.86 -1.87 9.71
C VAL A 65 -2.13 -2.83 10.66
N ASN A 66 -1.54 -2.34 11.75
CA ASN A 66 -0.86 -3.15 12.76
C ASN A 66 -1.79 -4.15 13.43
N ASN A 67 -3.02 -3.72 13.75
CA ASN A 67 -4.06 -4.62 14.25
C ASN A 67 -4.39 -5.73 13.25
N PHE A 68 -4.44 -5.42 11.95
CA PHE A 68 -4.63 -6.44 10.92
C PHE A 68 -3.46 -7.43 10.84
N ILE A 69 -2.22 -6.94 10.87
CA ILE A 69 -1.00 -7.76 10.89
C ILE A 69 -1.05 -8.75 12.06
N ALA A 70 -1.39 -8.26 13.26
CA ALA A 70 -1.53 -9.08 14.46
C ALA A 70 -2.69 -10.09 14.35
N GLU A 71 -3.89 -9.66 13.93
CA GLU A 71 -5.06 -10.53 13.75
C GLU A 71 -4.81 -11.69 12.77
N LYS A 72 -4.01 -11.43 11.73
CA LYS A 72 -3.66 -12.41 10.70
C LYS A 72 -2.37 -13.19 11.01
N ASN A 73 -1.70 -12.89 12.12
CA ASN A 73 -0.40 -13.45 12.49
C ASN A 73 0.63 -13.36 11.35
N LEU A 74 0.69 -12.22 10.67
CA LEU A 74 1.66 -12.01 9.60
C LEU A 74 3.05 -11.81 10.20
N ASP A 75 4.06 -12.43 9.58
CA ASP A 75 5.48 -12.26 9.94
C ASP A 75 6.03 -10.94 9.37
N ILE A 76 5.49 -9.85 9.89
CA ILE A 76 5.79 -8.46 9.56
C ILE A 76 5.94 -7.72 10.89
N TYR A 77 7.04 -6.97 11.04
CA TYR A 77 7.22 -6.12 12.21
C TYR A 77 6.15 -5.03 12.24
N GLN A 78 5.75 -4.60 13.44
CA GLN A 78 4.83 -3.49 13.59
C GLN A 78 5.35 -2.27 12.81
N LEU A 79 4.49 -1.70 11.98
CA LEU A 79 4.77 -0.48 11.24
C LEU A 79 4.75 0.70 12.21
N ASP A 80 5.70 1.60 12.05
CA ASP A 80 5.82 2.83 12.83
C ASP A 80 6.39 3.92 11.93
N PHE A 81 6.32 5.18 12.37
CA PHE A 81 6.99 6.26 11.66
C PHE A 81 8.52 6.08 11.72
N PRO A 82 9.24 6.48 10.65
CA PRO A 82 10.70 6.46 10.65
C PRO A 82 11.29 7.23 11.84
N LEU A 83 12.28 6.65 12.53
CA LEU A 83 12.95 7.29 13.67
C LEU A 83 13.69 8.59 13.32
N SER A 84 13.96 8.80 12.04
CA SER A 84 14.60 9.98 11.47
C SER A 84 13.93 10.32 10.16
N SER A 85 13.99 11.59 9.75
CA SER A 85 13.40 12.08 8.51
C SER A 85 13.57 11.10 7.35
N GLY A 86 12.46 10.60 6.81
CA GLY A 86 12.47 9.60 5.77
C GLY A 86 11.10 9.02 5.45
N THR A 87 11.13 8.04 4.55
CA THR A 87 9.97 7.34 4.06
C THR A 87 10.26 5.84 4.01
N ASP A 88 9.42 5.05 4.66
CA ASP A 88 9.46 3.59 4.65
C ASP A 88 8.29 3.03 3.83
N ASN A 89 8.57 1.95 3.09
CA ASN A 89 7.57 1.26 2.27
C ASN A 89 7.42 -0.18 2.76
N HIS A 90 6.18 -0.59 2.97
CA HIS A 90 5.82 -1.90 3.47
C HIS A 90 4.84 -2.59 2.51
N LEU A 91 4.96 -3.90 2.40
CA LEU A 91 4.00 -4.74 1.69
C LEU A 91 3.16 -5.52 2.70
N ILE A 92 1.85 -5.29 2.67
CA ILE A 92 0.88 -5.93 3.54
C ILE A 92 0.10 -6.95 2.72
N PRO A 93 0.32 -8.26 2.91
CA PRO A 93 -0.42 -9.30 2.22
C PRO A 93 -1.91 -9.22 2.52
N ILE A 94 -2.71 -9.00 1.48
CA ILE A 94 -4.17 -9.02 1.56
C ILE A 94 -4.69 -10.38 1.11
N THR A 95 -4.14 -10.89 0.00
CA THR A 95 -4.40 -12.23 -0.53
C THR A 95 -3.09 -12.87 -1.01
N ASP A 96 -3.15 -14.12 -1.48
CA ASP A 96 -2.00 -14.80 -2.08
C ASP A 96 -1.50 -14.14 -3.38
N ASN A 97 -2.31 -13.27 -3.98
CA ASN A 97 -2.00 -12.62 -5.25
C ASN A 97 -1.90 -11.11 -5.19
N LEU A 98 -2.18 -10.52 -4.02
CA LEU A 98 -2.27 -9.07 -3.84
C LEU A 98 -1.67 -8.63 -2.51
N ASP A 99 -0.65 -7.77 -2.60
CA ASP A 99 -0.04 -7.09 -1.45
C ASP A 99 -0.35 -5.60 -1.52
N LEU A 100 -0.95 -5.03 -0.47
CA LEU A 100 -1.13 -3.59 -0.36
C LEU A 100 0.22 -2.92 -0.06
N LYS A 101 0.57 -1.89 -0.83
CA LYS A 101 1.72 -1.05 -0.53
C LYS A 101 1.31 0.03 0.46
N VAL A 102 1.92 0.03 1.64
CA VAL A 102 1.77 1.08 2.65
C VAL A 102 3.06 1.88 2.72
N THR A 103 2.96 3.19 2.49
CA THR A 103 4.08 4.13 2.61
C THR A 103 3.89 4.92 3.90
N VAL A 104 4.91 4.97 4.74
CA VAL A 104 4.91 5.73 6.00
C VAL A 104 5.99 6.78 5.89
N ALA A 105 5.61 8.04 6.02
CA ALA A 105 6.52 9.17 5.85
C ALA A 105 6.50 10.06 7.09
N ASP A 106 7.69 10.45 7.49
CA ASP A 106 7.95 11.54 8.42
C ASP A 106 9.13 12.31 7.83
N GLU A 107 8.86 13.31 7.00
CA GLU A 107 9.87 14.05 6.25
C GLU A 107 10.03 15.47 6.79
N TYR A 108 11.28 15.88 7.06
CA TYR A 108 11.62 17.26 7.44
C TYR A 108 12.30 17.98 6.27
N TYR A 109 11.72 19.09 5.82
CA TYR A 109 12.21 19.85 4.66
C TYR A 109 13.08 21.07 5.04
N GLY A 110 13.23 21.37 6.33
CA GLY A 110 13.93 22.56 6.81
C GLY A 110 12.98 23.67 7.24
N ASP A 111 13.49 24.65 7.99
CA ASP A 111 12.74 25.84 8.44
C ASP A 111 11.43 25.55 9.20
N GLY A 112 11.35 24.39 9.86
CA GLY A 112 10.16 23.95 10.59
C GLY A 112 9.07 23.31 9.71
N ASP A 113 9.32 23.16 8.42
CA ASP A 113 8.43 22.46 7.48
C ASP A 113 8.66 20.95 7.57
N TYR A 114 7.58 20.22 7.80
CA TYR A 114 7.59 18.76 7.88
C TYR A 114 6.31 18.18 7.30
N SER A 115 6.37 16.93 6.88
CA SER A 115 5.23 16.17 6.37
C SER A 115 5.23 14.78 6.97
N LYS A 116 4.24 14.54 7.84
CA LYS A 116 3.97 13.24 8.45
C LYS A 116 2.68 12.69 7.88
N TYR A 117 2.73 11.54 7.20
CA TYR A 117 1.58 10.99 6.50
C TYR A 117 1.73 9.48 6.24
N VAL A 118 0.61 8.85 5.89
CA VAL A 118 0.56 7.46 5.42
C VAL A 118 -0.12 7.42 4.06
N MET A 119 0.43 6.64 3.12
CA MET A 119 -0.21 6.36 1.84
C MET A 119 -0.50 4.88 1.66
N ALA A 120 -1.65 4.58 1.07
CA ALA A 120 -2.11 3.26 0.68
C ALA A 120 -2.82 3.38 -0.68
N ASP A 121 -2.09 3.87 -1.68
CA ASP A 121 -2.59 4.27 -3.00
C ASP A 121 -2.17 3.32 -4.14
N PHE A 122 -1.38 2.29 -3.82
CA PHE A 122 -0.99 1.24 -4.75
C PHE A 122 -1.06 -0.15 -4.10
N PHE A 123 -1.25 -1.17 -4.92
CA PHE A 123 -1.04 -2.57 -4.54
C PHE A 123 -0.20 -3.30 -5.60
N ILE A 124 0.54 -4.31 -5.18
CA ILE A 124 1.27 -5.21 -6.07
C ILE A 124 0.39 -6.40 -6.37
N ILE A 125 0.38 -6.83 -7.64
CA ILE A 125 -0.25 -8.07 -8.07
C ILE A 125 0.75 -9.08 -8.61
N ASN A 126 0.38 -10.35 -8.60
CA ASN A 126 0.98 -11.36 -9.47
C ASN A 126 0.08 -11.65 -10.68
N GLU A 127 0.53 -12.49 -11.61
CA GLU A 127 -0.18 -12.81 -12.86
C GLU A 127 -1.51 -13.57 -12.67
N LYS A 128 -1.80 -14.04 -11.46
CA LYS A 128 -3.04 -14.77 -11.11
C LYS A 128 -4.05 -13.90 -10.36
N ALA A 129 -3.71 -12.64 -10.08
CA ALA A 129 -4.62 -11.72 -9.41
C ALA A 129 -5.90 -11.51 -10.24
N ASN A 130 -7.02 -11.34 -9.56
CA ASN A 130 -8.32 -11.14 -10.18
C ASN A 130 -9.19 -10.15 -9.36
N GLU A 131 -10.42 -9.92 -9.80
CA GLU A 131 -11.33 -8.97 -9.16
C GLU A 131 -11.74 -9.38 -7.73
N GLU A 132 -11.76 -10.68 -7.40
CA GLU A 132 -12.05 -11.15 -6.03
C GLU A 132 -10.92 -10.76 -5.06
N ASP A 133 -9.66 -10.77 -5.52
CA ASP A 133 -8.53 -10.27 -4.72
C ASP A 133 -8.70 -8.77 -4.43
N VAL A 134 -9.20 -8.01 -5.41
CA VAL A 134 -9.49 -6.58 -5.26
C VAL A 134 -10.69 -6.35 -4.33
N ASP A 135 -11.70 -7.21 -4.37
CA ASP A 135 -12.83 -7.14 -3.43
C ASP A 135 -12.38 -7.34 -1.98
N GLU A 136 -11.45 -8.25 -1.71
CA GLU A 136 -10.86 -8.42 -0.37
C GLU A 136 -10.06 -7.19 0.06
N LEU A 137 -9.31 -6.56 -0.86
CA LEU A 137 -8.65 -5.28 -0.60
C LEU A 137 -9.66 -4.18 -0.24
N ILE A 138 -10.75 -4.06 -0.99
CA ILE A 138 -11.80 -3.07 -0.74
C ILE A 138 -12.47 -3.31 0.62
N LYS A 139 -12.75 -4.57 0.98
CA LYS A 139 -13.30 -4.93 2.30
C LYS A 139 -12.33 -4.55 3.41
N PHE A 140 -11.03 -4.80 3.24
CA PHE A 140 -10.00 -4.38 4.17
C PHE A 140 -10.04 -2.86 4.38
N ILE A 141 -9.98 -2.08 3.29
CA ILE A 141 -9.98 -0.60 3.35
C ILE A 141 -11.24 -0.08 4.04
N LYS A 142 -12.43 -0.53 3.63
CA LYS A 142 -13.70 -0.09 4.23
C LYS A 142 -13.81 -0.42 5.72
N LYS A 143 -13.17 -1.49 6.17
CA LYS A 143 -13.18 -1.88 7.58
C LYS A 143 -12.16 -1.10 8.43
N ARG A 144 -11.03 -0.70 7.83
CA ARG A 144 -9.83 -0.24 8.56
C ARG A 144 -9.53 1.24 8.41
N PHE A 145 -9.90 1.84 7.28
CA PHE A 145 -9.53 3.23 6.95
C PHE A 145 -10.72 4.19 7.06
N ASN A 146 -11.80 3.77 7.72
CA ASN A 146 -12.97 4.59 8.03
C ASN A 146 -12.87 5.17 9.44
#